data_AF-A0A2V8JTB4-F1
#
_entry.id   AF-A0A2V8JTB4-F1
#
_cell.length_a   1.000
_cell.length_b   1.000
_cell.length_c   1.000
_cell.angle_alpha   90.00
_cell.angle_beta   90.00
_cell.angle_gamma   90.00
#
_symmetry.space_group_name_H-M   'P 1'
#
loop_
_entity.id
_entity.type
_entity.pdbx_description
1 polymer ?
#
loop_
_entity_poly.entity_id
_entity_poly.type
_entity_poly.pdbx_seq_one_letter_code
_entity_poly.pdbx_strand_id
1 'polypeptide(L)' 'MRFFVIRMSTGEYLTKVRIISNYLEYEFTNNRDEATALNDFDSQLVLKRLRTLRETRARREEIE' A
#
# COMPACT_ATOMS: atom_id res chain seq x y z
N MET A 1 0.86 16.14 -9.35
CA MET A 1 1.44 14.79 -9.08
C MET A 1 0.45 14.09 -8.18
N ARG A 2 -0.05 12.89 -8.53
CA ARG A 2 -1.11 12.23 -7.75
C ARG A 2 -0.50 11.29 -6.72
N PHE A 3 -1.09 11.27 -5.53
CA PHE A 3 -0.68 10.39 -4.44
C PHE A 3 -1.80 9.40 -4.11
N PHE A 4 -1.40 8.24 -3.61
CA PHE A 4 -2.28 7.12 -3.35
C PHE A 4 -1.92 6.47 -2.03
N VAL A 5 -2.93 6.05 -1.28
CA VAL A 5 -2.76 5.12 -0.16
C VAL A 5 -3.22 3.74 -0.57
N ILE A 6 -2.63 2.71 0.03
CA ILE A 6 -3.10 1.33 -0.15
C ILE A 6 -4.01 0.99 1.03
N ARG A 7 -5.23 0.59 0.73
CA ARG A 7 -6.19 0.09 1.70
C ARG A 7 -6.51 -1.37 1.43
N MET A 8 -6.47 -2.18 2.49
CA MET A 8 -6.84 -3.57 2.50
C MET A 8 -8.37 -3.72 2.61
N SER A 9 -8.94 -4.83 2.12
CA SER A 9 -10.38 -5.09 2.32
C SER A 9 -10.80 -5.23 3.77
N THR A 10 -9.84 -5.52 4.67
CA THR A 10 -10.06 -5.55 6.12
C THR A 10 -10.37 -4.15 6.67
N GLY A 11 -10.09 -3.11 5.90
CA GLY A 11 -10.27 -1.71 6.29
C GLY A 11 -8.95 -1.03 6.66
N GLU A 12 -7.88 -1.81 6.84
CA GLU A 12 -6.57 -1.31 7.24
C GLU A 12 -5.84 -0.60 6.10
N TYR A 13 -5.02 0.38 6.44
CA TYR A 13 -4.20 1.18 5.55
C TYR A 13 -2.73 0.81 5.68
N LEU A 14 -2.01 0.83 4.58
CA LEU A 14 -0.56 0.61 4.55
C LEU A 14 0.15 1.80 5.20
N THR A 15 0.82 1.60 6.33
CA THR A 15 1.49 2.67 7.09
C THR A 15 2.99 2.72 6.89
N LYS A 16 3.64 1.57 6.68
CA LYS A 16 5.05 1.50 6.31
C LYS A 16 5.19 0.62 5.11
N VAL A 17 6.04 1.03 4.18
CA VAL A 17 6.41 0.18 3.05
C VAL A 17 7.87 0.38 2.69
N ARG A 18 8.59 -0.73 2.61
CA ARG A 18 9.98 -0.75 2.19
C ARG A 18 10.20 -1.89 1.21
N ILE A 19 10.65 -1.52 0.01
CA ILE A 19 11.00 -2.48 -1.02
C ILE A 19 12.47 -2.81 -0.82
N ILE A 20 12.76 -3.98 -0.23
CA ILE A 20 14.12 -4.46 0.00
C ILE A 20 14.40 -5.55 -1.03
N SER A 21 14.94 -5.16 -2.19
CA SER A 21 15.24 -6.08 -3.28
C SER A 21 13.98 -6.90 -3.67
N ASN A 22 13.99 -8.21 -3.45
CA ASN A 22 12.87 -9.12 -3.73
C ASN A 22 11.80 -9.16 -2.63
N TYR A 23 12.04 -8.54 -1.48
CA TYR A 23 11.11 -8.52 -0.35
C TYR A 23 10.36 -7.21 -0.27
N LEU A 24 9.15 -7.28 0.26
CA LEU A 24 8.33 -6.13 0.63
C LEU A 24 8.14 -6.21 2.13
N GLU A 25 8.74 -5.28 2.87
CA GLU A 25 8.36 -5.04 4.26
C GLU A 25 7.19 -4.07 4.24
N TYR A 26 6.13 -4.45 4.96
CA TYR A 26 4.95 -3.61 5.09
C TYR A 26 4.34 -3.76 6.47
N GLU A 27 3.72 -2.68 6.93
CA GLU A 27 2.87 -2.68 8.11
C GLU A 27 1.53 -2.04 7.76
N PHE A 28 0.48 -2.53 8.41
CA PHE A 28 -0.86 -2.01 8.29
C PHE A 28 -1.30 -1.33 9.61
N THR A 29 -2.15 -0.32 9.47
CA THR A 29 -2.77 0.41 10.59
C THR A 29 -4.25 0.60 10.30
N ASN A 30 -5.07 0.76 11.33
CA ASN A 30 -6.47 1.16 11.16
C ASN A 30 -6.63 2.69 11.05
N ASN A 31 -5.56 3.47 11.31
CA ASN A 31 -5.57 4.91 11.23
C ASN A 31 -5.18 5.41 9.84
N ARG A 32 -6.13 6.04 9.11
CA ARG A 32 -5.88 6.57 7.77
C ARG A 32 -4.80 7.65 7.75
N ASP A 33 -4.68 8.46 8.81
CA ASP A 33 -3.73 9.58 8.84
C ASP A 33 -2.26 9.11 8.94
N GLU A 34 -2.05 7.85 9.35
CA GLU A 34 -0.75 7.20 9.40
C GLU A 34 -0.41 6.44 8.09
N ALA A 35 -1.29 6.48 7.10
CA ALA A 35 -1.08 5.78 5.84
C ALA A 35 0.06 6.40 5.03
N THR A 36 0.94 5.58 4.49
CA THR A 36 1.99 6.05 3.57
C THR A 36 1.36 6.49 2.26
N ALA A 37 1.55 7.76 1.91
CA ALA A 37 1.26 8.28 0.59
C ALA A 37 2.34 7.82 -0.40
N LEU A 38 1.91 7.12 -1.44
CA LEU A 38 2.76 6.61 -2.52
C LEU A 38 2.47 7.36 -3.82
N ASN A 39 3.49 7.57 -4.62
CA ASN A 39 3.29 8.04 -6.01
C ASN A 39 2.66 6.92 -6.86
N ASP A 40 2.28 7.25 -8.11
CA ASP A 40 1.64 6.28 -9.01
C ASP A 40 2.51 5.04 -9.27
N PHE A 41 3.81 5.20 -9.49
CA PHE A 41 4.71 4.07 -9.77
C PHE A 41 4.84 3.13 -8.57
N ASP A 42 5.16 3.68 -7.39
CA ASP A 42 5.37 2.89 -6.18
C ASP A 42 4.08 2.20 -5.74
N SER A 43 2.94 2.89 -5.83
CA SER A 43 1.65 2.30 -5.48
C SER A 43 1.27 1.11 -6.38
N GLN A 44 1.59 1.15 -7.68
CA GLN A 44 1.40 0.01 -8.57
C GLN A 44 2.32 -1.16 -8.23
N LEU A 45 3.60 -0.88 -7.95
CA LEU A 45 4.59 -1.89 -7.60
C LEU A 45 4.22 -2.59 -6.29
N VAL A 46 3.84 -1.83 -5.26
CA VAL A 46 3.40 -2.34 -3.97
C VAL A 46 2.13 -3.18 -4.12
N LEU A 47 1.11 -2.68 -4.82
CA LEU A 47 -0.11 -3.45 -5.11
C LEU A 47 0.18 -4.79 -5.79
N LYS A 48 1.05 -4.79 -6.80
CA LYS A 48 1.41 -6.00 -7.53
C LYS A 48 2.06 -7.02 -6.59
N ARG A 49 2.96 -6.58 -5.72
CA ARG A 49 3.64 -7.46 -4.74
C ARG A 49 2.69 -8.00 -3.69
N LEU A 50 1.82 -7.16 -3.11
CA LEU A 50 0.81 -7.60 -2.14
C LEU A 50 -0.12 -8.67 -2.73
N ARG A 51 -0.55 -8.49 -4.00
CA ARG A 51 -1.33 -9.51 -4.73
C ARG A 51 -0.56 -10.81 -4.91
N THR A 52 0.72 -10.75 -5.29
CA THR A 52 1.58 -11.95 -5.43
C THR A 52 1.77 -12.70 -4.11
N LEU A 53 1.84 -11.97 -2.99
CA LEU A 53 1.94 -12.54 -1.64
C LEU A 53 0.63 -13.15 -1.13
N ARG A 54 -0.42 -13.25 -1.98
CA ARG A 54 -1.77 -13.71 -1.64
C ARG A 54 -2.49 -12.87 -0.58
N GLU A 55 -2.02 -11.65 -0.33
CA GLU A 55 -2.80 -10.62 0.35
C GLU A 55 -3.84 -10.07 -0.64
N THR A 56 -4.81 -10.91 -0.96
CA THR A 56 -5.58 -10.88 -2.22
C THR A 56 -6.61 -9.74 -2.30
N ARG A 57 -6.50 -8.69 -1.48
CA ARG A 57 -7.57 -7.69 -1.36
C ARG A 57 -7.10 -6.25 -1.09
N ALA A 58 -5.90 -5.89 -1.54
CA ALA A 58 -5.41 -4.50 -1.51
C ALA A 58 -5.97 -3.66 -2.68
N ARG A 59 -6.36 -2.41 -2.41
CA ARG A 59 -6.81 -1.40 -3.39
C ARG A 59 -6.07 -0.07 -3.17
N ARG A 60 -5.93 0.72 -4.24
CA ARG A 60 -5.45 2.11 -4.18
C ARG A 60 -6.63 3.05 -3.94
N GLU A 61 -6.45 4.00 -3.05
CA GLU A 61 -7.34 5.15 -2.87
C GLU A 61 -6.53 6.42 -3.23
N GLU A 62 -7.05 7.24 -4.14
CA GLU A 62 -6.41 8.52 -4.53
C GLU A 62 -6.58 9.54 -3.39
N ILE A 63 -5.55 10.35 -3.18
CA ILE A 63 -5.54 11.43 -2.18
C ILE A 63 -5.49 12.76 -2.93
N GLU A 64 -6.41 13.67 -2.56
CA GLU A 64 -6.42 15.08 -3.01
C GLU A 64 -5.45 15.95 -2.23
#